data_AF-A0A8H3XH69-F1
#
_entry.id   AF-A0A8H3XH69-F1
#
_cell.length_a   1.000
_cell.length_b   1.000
_cell.length_c   1.000
_cell.angle_alpha   90.00
_cell.angle_beta   90.00
_cell.angle_gamma   90.00
#
_symmetry.space_group_name_H-M   'P 1'
#
loop_
_entity.id
_entity.type
_entity.pdbx_description
1 polymer ?
#
loop_
_entity_poly.entity_id
_entity_poly.type
_entity_poly.pdbx_seq_one_letter_code
_entity_poly.pdbx_strand_id
1 'polypeptide(L)'
;MLFISTCINAIVFIGFSVAKRSYDDIDRTDVICDALIQPFSFVPSRAGDLTSLINAPLTRKLPVSKNEEIKYPLLADFIEKNDECRSDLSTYISGLIIGIGKQNLSNTSENMLHWVVDSIIRIPLQIFHENLGGVLPIDLDRNTRDQGTTTIGTKRPDFLCWANNVLLFKGEEKAVNADFPKAVNELEEKFNKFDPMYFGNIQFMICYAAAGTRLRFFAIDGSSNTNSPSRLIALSNQLDINTRRDRISILCIVVNIARIIRTVSNTIPAMIVPLGKRLKTERSMITILGDSVEKRVSVEYLPFAENLNDRINFLSKLYEHAKGHTGLAQVKESPRISRQAIYKVVL
;
A
#
# COMPACT_ATOMS: atom_id res chain seq x y z
N MET A 1 -2.73 20.70 -26.48
CA MET A 1 -2.89 19.32 -25.98
C MET A 1 -1.81 18.39 -26.55
N LEU A 2 -0.53 18.79 -26.47
CA LEU A 2 0.61 17.98 -26.94
C LEU A 2 1.92 18.22 -26.14
N PHE A 3 1.84 18.93 -25.01
CA PHE A 3 3.01 19.30 -24.20
C PHE A 3 3.13 18.54 -22.86
N ILE A 4 2.16 17.67 -22.55
CA ILE A 4 2.16 16.87 -21.31
C ILE A 4 2.85 15.51 -21.52
N SER A 5 3.01 15.05 -22.77
CA SER A 5 3.57 13.73 -23.08
C SER A 5 5.10 13.66 -22.96
N THR A 6 5.82 14.79 -23.00
CA THR A 6 7.28 14.79 -23.08
C THR A 6 7.97 14.82 -21.71
N CYS A 7 7.27 15.23 -20.65
CA CYS A 7 7.80 15.19 -19.27
C CYS A 7 7.52 13.86 -18.54
N ILE A 8 6.61 13.03 -19.06
CA ILE A 8 6.23 11.74 -18.48
C ILE A 8 7.28 10.64 -18.81
N ASN A 9 8.01 10.78 -19.91
CA ASN A 9 9.00 9.78 -20.36
C ASN A 9 10.41 9.97 -19.78
N ALA A 10 10.67 11.02 -18.99
CA ALA A 10 12.02 11.29 -18.47
C ALA A 10 12.36 10.56 -17.16
N ILE A 11 11.37 9.94 -16.49
CA ILE A 11 11.59 9.11 -15.29
C ILE A 11 11.09 7.67 -15.50
N VAL A 12 10.18 7.43 -16.44
CA VAL A 12 9.73 6.10 -16.86
C VAL A 12 10.50 5.67 -18.11
N PHE A 13 11.82 5.50 -17.95
CA PHE A 13 12.68 4.61 -18.73
C PHE A 13 14.05 4.59 -18.02
N ILE A 14 14.09 4.11 -16.78
CA ILE A 14 15.17 3.19 -16.45
C ILE A 14 14.66 1.83 -16.90
N GLY A 15 14.64 1.62 -18.21
CA GLY A 15 14.97 0.29 -18.69
C GLY A 15 16.34 -0.01 -18.11
N PHE A 16 16.50 -1.18 -17.51
CA PHE A 16 17.79 -1.73 -17.12
C PHE A 16 18.67 -1.84 -18.36
N SER A 17 19.23 -0.71 -18.80
CA SER A 17 20.38 -0.68 -19.66
C SER A 17 21.51 -1.16 -18.77
N VAL A 18 21.86 -2.43 -18.93
CA VAL A 18 23.14 -2.97 -18.49
C VAL A 18 24.19 -2.21 -19.29
N ALA A 19 24.51 -0.99 -18.85
CA ALA A 19 25.82 -0.43 -19.11
C ALA A 19 26.79 -1.51 -18.61
N LYS A 20 27.68 -1.98 -19.48
CA LYS A 20 28.69 -3.00 -19.16
C LYS A 20 29.34 -2.62 -17.83
N ARG A 21 28.86 -3.21 -16.75
CA ARG A 21 29.46 -3.08 -15.43
C ARG A 21 30.86 -3.67 -15.57
N SER A 22 31.86 -2.91 -15.15
CA SER A 22 33.19 -3.47 -14.89
C SER A 22 32.98 -4.72 -14.03
N TYR A 23 33.72 -5.79 -14.31
CA TYR A 23 33.55 -7.12 -13.70
C TYR A 23 33.69 -7.15 -12.16
N ASP A 24 34.06 -6.02 -11.53
CA ASP A 24 34.35 -5.88 -10.10
C ASP A 24 33.32 -5.09 -9.26
N ASP A 25 32.27 -4.51 -9.85
CA ASP A 25 31.30 -3.68 -9.10
C ASP A 25 29.99 -4.45 -8.85
N ILE A 26 29.99 -5.31 -7.83
CA ILE A 26 28.82 -6.09 -7.40
C ILE A 26 27.86 -5.16 -6.66
N ASP A 27 26.63 -5.05 -7.14
CA ASP A 27 25.56 -4.33 -6.46
C ASP A 27 25.20 -5.04 -5.15
N ARG A 28 25.35 -4.34 -4.02
CA ARG A 28 25.13 -4.84 -2.66
C ARG A 28 23.78 -4.42 -2.07
N THR A 29 22.81 -4.09 -2.92
CA THR A 29 21.49 -3.64 -2.47
C THR A 29 20.86 -4.62 -1.47
N ASP A 30 21.00 -5.92 -1.68
CA ASP A 30 20.55 -6.99 -0.78
C ASP A 30 21.14 -6.86 0.64
N VAL A 31 22.46 -6.71 0.76
CA VAL A 31 23.17 -6.57 2.04
C VAL A 31 22.70 -5.31 2.77
N ILE A 32 22.53 -4.20 2.04
CA ILE A 32 22.07 -2.94 2.62
C ILE A 32 20.63 -3.06 3.10
N CYS A 33 19.76 -3.66 2.28
CA CYS A 33 18.37 -3.89 2.62
C CYS A 33 18.26 -4.73 3.89
N ASP A 34 19.00 -5.84 3.98
CA ASP A 34 18.95 -6.72 5.14
C ASP A 34 19.41 -5.99 6.40
N ALA A 35 20.51 -5.21 6.32
CA ALA A 35 21.01 -4.42 7.43
C ALA A 35 20.02 -3.34 7.88
N LEU A 36 19.35 -2.64 6.96
CA LEU A 36 18.37 -1.60 7.26
C LEU A 36 17.10 -2.16 7.90
N ILE A 37 16.61 -3.29 7.42
CA ILE A 37 15.34 -3.85 7.86
C ILE A 37 15.50 -4.99 8.88
N GLN A 38 16.58 -4.99 9.67
CA GLN A 38 16.72 -5.95 10.78
C GLN A 38 15.50 -5.88 11.71
N PRO A 39 14.95 -7.05 12.09
CA PRO A 39 13.72 -7.09 12.87
C PRO A 39 13.91 -6.41 14.23
N PHE A 40 12.81 -5.90 14.78
CA PHE A 40 12.78 -5.50 16.18
C PHE A 40 12.83 -6.74 17.07
N SER A 41 13.37 -6.61 18.28
CA SER A 41 13.35 -7.71 19.27
C SER A 41 11.92 -8.08 19.69
N PHE A 42 11.02 -7.09 19.66
CA PHE A 42 9.62 -7.25 20.02
C PHE A 42 8.77 -6.19 19.32
N VAL A 43 7.55 -6.55 18.92
CA VAL A 43 6.52 -5.62 18.45
C VAL A 43 5.34 -5.68 19.42
N PRO A 44 4.91 -4.54 19.98
CA PRO A 44 3.81 -4.51 20.93
C PRO A 44 2.48 -4.88 20.26
N SER A 45 1.58 -5.47 21.04
CA SER A 45 0.22 -5.77 20.59
C SER A 45 -0.68 -4.53 20.54
N ARG A 46 -0.38 -3.51 21.36
CA ARG A 46 -1.16 -2.27 21.43
C ARG A 46 -0.69 -1.27 20.39
N ALA A 47 -1.63 -0.71 19.64
CA ALA A 47 -1.34 0.25 18.58
C ALA A 47 -0.58 1.51 19.06
N GLY A 48 -0.87 2.02 20.26
CA GLY A 48 -0.22 3.23 20.78
C GLY A 48 1.28 3.06 21.03
N ASP A 49 1.70 1.85 21.38
CA ASP A 49 3.09 1.53 21.68
C ASP A 49 3.94 1.42 20.40
N LEU A 50 3.32 1.36 19.21
CA LEU A 50 4.02 1.39 17.92
C LEU A 50 4.71 2.73 17.65
N THR A 51 4.30 3.80 18.33
CA THR A 51 4.88 5.14 18.13
C THR A 51 6.39 5.14 18.36
N SER A 52 6.88 4.39 19.35
CA SER A 52 8.32 4.28 19.62
C SER A 52 9.07 3.51 18.53
N LEU A 53 8.46 2.48 17.95
CA LEU A 53 9.05 1.69 16.86
C LEU A 53 9.08 2.46 15.54
N ILE A 54 8.00 3.16 15.20
CA ILE A 54 7.90 3.97 13.98
C ILE A 54 8.96 5.08 13.96
N ASN A 55 9.21 5.70 15.12
CA ASN A 55 10.18 6.78 15.27
C ASN A 55 11.56 6.28 15.76
N ALA A 56 11.78 4.96 15.81
CA ALA A 56 13.05 4.41 16.25
C ALA A 56 14.19 4.82 15.30
N PRO A 57 15.40 5.05 15.80
CA PRO A 57 16.58 5.19 14.95
C PRO A 57 16.73 3.98 14.02
N LEU A 58 17.19 4.25 12.81
CA LEU A 58 17.60 3.19 11.89
C LEU A 58 18.85 2.50 12.43
N THR A 59 19.03 1.24 12.09
CA THR A 59 20.23 0.45 12.44
C THR A 59 21.49 0.99 11.80
N ARG A 60 21.34 1.72 10.70
CA ARG A 60 22.38 2.44 9.95
C ARG A 60 21.75 3.59 9.17
N LYS A 61 22.56 4.55 8.73
CA LYS A 61 22.09 5.65 7.87
C LYS A 61 21.69 5.12 6.49
N LEU A 62 20.78 5.84 5.84
CA LEU A 62 20.33 5.57 4.49
C LEU A 62 21.48 5.86 3.49
N PRO A 63 21.79 4.93 2.57
CA PRO A 63 22.87 5.14 1.63
C PRO A 63 22.49 6.18 0.58
N VAL A 64 23.43 7.02 0.17
CA VAL A 64 23.28 7.97 -0.95
C VAL A 64 24.44 7.85 -1.93
N SER A 65 24.19 8.23 -3.19
CA SER A 65 25.14 8.04 -4.28
C SER A 65 26.16 9.16 -4.46
N LYS A 66 25.88 10.34 -3.91
CA LYS A 66 26.78 11.50 -4.01
C LYS A 66 27.08 11.97 -2.59
N ASN A 67 27.43 13.24 -2.42
CA ASN A 67 27.73 13.81 -1.11
C ASN A 67 26.53 14.63 -0.61
N GLU A 68 25.31 14.08 -0.68
CA GLU A 68 24.08 14.75 -0.27
C GLU A 68 24.10 15.17 1.20
N GLU A 69 24.76 14.41 2.06
CA GLU A 69 24.99 14.72 3.47
C GLU A 69 25.82 16.00 3.67
N ILE A 70 26.79 16.25 2.79
CA ILE A 70 27.59 17.50 2.79
C ILE A 70 26.77 18.64 2.17
N LYS A 71 26.08 18.37 1.07
CA LYS A 71 25.27 19.37 0.35
C LYS A 71 24.05 19.83 1.15
N TYR A 72 23.50 18.95 1.97
CA TYR A 72 22.33 19.17 2.81
C TYR A 72 22.64 18.75 4.26
N PRO A 73 23.40 19.57 5.01
CA PRO A 73 23.87 19.20 6.36
C PRO A 73 22.75 18.80 7.33
N LEU A 74 21.54 19.35 7.16
CA LEU A 74 20.36 18.99 7.95
C LEU A 74 19.89 17.53 7.77
N LEU A 75 20.42 16.82 6.78
CA LEU A 75 20.13 15.41 6.51
C LEU A 75 21.27 14.49 6.95
N ALA A 76 22.43 15.02 7.34
CA ALA A 76 23.65 14.23 7.58
C ALA A 76 23.50 13.18 8.70
N ASP A 77 22.55 13.36 9.61
CA ASP A 77 22.24 12.36 10.65
C ASP A 77 21.48 11.14 10.10
N PHE A 78 20.84 11.27 8.94
CA PHE A 78 19.97 10.26 8.36
C PHE A 78 20.56 9.57 7.13
N ILE A 79 21.42 10.26 6.38
CA ILE A 79 22.01 9.78 5.13
C ILE A 79 23.52 9.78 5.21
N GLU A 80 24.14 8.86 4.49
CA GLU A 80 25.59 8.83 4.31
C GLU A 80 25.98 8.31 2.94
N LYS A 81 27.08 8.83 2.42
CA LYS A 81 27.80 8.19 1.33
C LYS A 81 28.80 7.20 1.90
N ASN A 82 28.79 5.99 1.37
CA ASN A 82 29.74 4.95 1.73
C ASN A 82 30.18 4.20 0.45
N ASP A 83 30.91 3.10 0.62
CA ASP A 83 31.39 2.27 -0.49
C ASP A 83 30.24 1.64 -1.31
N GLU A 84 29.01 1.68 -0.80
CA GLU A 84 27.80 1.18 -1.44
C GLU A 84 27.03 2.27 -2.22
N CYS A 85 27.65 3.45 -2.44
CA CYS A 85 27.07 4.60 -3.14
C CYS A 85 26.68 4.33 -4.62
N ARG A 86 27.02 3.16 -5.16
CA ARG A 86 26.64 2.70 -6.50
C ARG A 86 25.51 1.68 -6.51
N SER A 87 24.98 1.33 -5.34
CA SER A 87 23.83 0.43 -5.24
C SER A 87 22.58 1.04 -5.86
N ASP A 88 21.68 0.18 -6.34
CA ASP A 88 20.40 0.59 -6.87
C ASP A 88 19.58 1.34 -5.79
N LEU A 89 19.64 0.88 -4.53
CA LEU A 89 19.01 1.58 -3.40
C LEU A 89 19.60 2.98 -3.16
N SER A 90 20.93 3.15 -3.15
CA SER A 90 21.52 4.47 -2.95
C SER A 90 21.16 5.44 -4.07
N THR A 91 21.13 4.93 -5.31
CA THR A 91 20.75 5.72 -6.50
C THR A 91 19.30 6.17 -6.39
N TYR A 92 18.43 5.28 -5.95
CA TYR A 92 17.02 5.55 -5.73
C TYR A 92 16.81 6.63 -4.65
N ILE A 93 17.44 6.48 -3.48
CA ILE A 93 17.33 7.44 -2.37
C ILE A 93 17.86 8.82 -2.76
N SER A 94 19.01 8.90 -3.44
CA SER A 94 19.52 10.15 -4.02
C SER A 94 18.51 10.79 -4.98
N GLY A 95 17.86 9.99 -5.81
CA GLY A 95 16.77 10.41 -6.70
C GLY A 95 15.60 11.04 -5.94
N LEU A 96 15.18 10.45 -4.82
CA LEU A 96 14.10 10.98 -3.98
C LEU A 96 14.45 12.32 -3.33
N ILE A 97 15.69 12.48 -2.86
CA ILE A 97 16.16 13.72 -2.26
C ILE A 97 16.12 14.86 -3.28
N ILE A 98 16.62 14.59 -4.50
CA ILE A 98 16.83 15.62 -5.54
C ILE A 98 15.57 15.87 -6.38
N GLY A 99 14.83 14.81 -6.74
CA GLY A 99 13.88 14.80 -7.85
C GLY A 99 12.44 15.16 -7.51
N ILE A 100 11.91 14.67 -6.38
CA ILE A 100 10.47 14.84 -6.06
C ILE A 100 10.10 16.32 -5.82
N GLY A 101 10.98 17.08 -5.17
CA GLY A 101 10.72 18.49 -4.82
C GLY A 101 10.67 19.47 -5.99
N LYS A 102 10.88 19.03 -7.24
CA LYS A 102 10.73 19.87 -8.44
C LYS A 102 9.30 19.90 -8.97
N GLN A 103 8.42 19.03 -8.48
CA GLN A 103 7.02 18.98 -8.92
C GLN A 103 6.15 19.83 -7.98
N ASN A 104 5.43 20.81 -8.52
CA ASN A 104 4.54 21.66 -7.73
C ASN A 104 3.22 20.90 -7.46
N LEU A 105 3.15 20.20 -6.34
CA LEU A 105 2.01 19.33 -5.98
C LEU A 105 0.74 20.08 -5.55
N SER A 106 0.81 21.41 -5.39
CA SER A 106 -0.28 22.22 -4.82
C SER A 106 -1.58 22.25 -5.65
N ASN A 107 -1.56 21.82 -6.93
CA ASN A 107 -2.72 21.73 -7.84
C ASN A 107 -2.60 20.51 -8.78
N THR A 108 -2.20 19.36 -8.24
CA THR A 108 -1.98 18.15 -9.06
C THR A 108 -3.16 17.18 -9.01
N SER A 109 -3.30 16.35 -10.04
CA SER A 109 -4.32 15.31 -10.06
C SER A 109 -4.01 14.23 -9.02
N GLU A 110 -5.04 13.53 -8.55
CA GLU A 110 -4.92 12.38 -7.63
C GLU A 110 -3.89 11.34 -8.14
N ASN A 111 -3.85 11.11 -9.45
CA ASN A 111 -2.87 10.23 -10.09
C ASN A 111 -1.42 10.68 -9.92
N MET A 112 -1.15 12.00 -9.96
CA MET A 112 0.20 12.53 -9.72
C MET A 112 0.58 12.38 -8.25
N LEU A 113 -0.37 12.58 -7.33
CA LEU A 113 -0.15 12.30 -5.92
C LEU A 113 0.20 10.84 -5.69
N HIS A 114 -0.57 9.91 -6.26
CA HIS A 114 -0.30 8.46 -6.16
C HIS A 114 1.14 8.14 -6.58
N TRP A 115 1.62 8.74 -7.67
CA TRP A 115 2.99 8.53 -8.13
C TRP A 115 4.05 9.02 -7.13
N VAL A 116 3.83 10.19 -6.51
CA VAL A 116 4.75 10.72 -5.50
C VAL A 116 4.72 9.87 -4.22
N VAL A 117 3.54 9.51 -3.73
CA VAL A 117 3.39 8.66 -2.55
C VAL A 117 4.00 7.27 -2.79
N ASP A 118 3.77 6.69 -3.97
CA ASP A 118 4.41 5.44 -4.37
C ASP A 118 5.93 5.53 -4.36
N SER A 119 6.48 6.67 -4.80
CA SER A 119 7.92 6.92 -4.80
C SER A 119 8.52 7.04 -3.41
N ILE A 120 7.74 7.18 -2.34
CA ILE A 120 8.33 7.30 -1.00
C ILE A 120 7.86 6.22 -0.02
N ILE A 121 6.82 5.47 -0.40
CA ILE A 121 6.27 4.38 0.41
C ILE A 121 6.33 3.05 -0.35
N ARG A 122 5.61 2.94 -1.48
CA ARG A 122 5.43 1.66 -2.19
C ARG A 122 6.74 1.12 -2.76
N ILE A 123 7.49 1.95 -3.49
CA ILE A 123 8.71 1.52 -4.17
C ILE A 123 9.82 1.15 -3.18
N PRO A 124 10.09 1.89 -2.09
CA PRO A 124 11.01 1.42 -1.05
C PRO A 124 10.65 0.03 -0.50
N LEU A 125 9.38 -0.22 -0.18
CA LEU A 125 8.91 -1.54 0.27
C LEU A 125 9.14 -2.61 -0.80
N GLN A 126 8.87 -2.29 -2.07
CA GLN A 126 9.11 -3.19 -3.20
C GLN A 126 10.60 -3.51 -3.36
N ILE A 127 11.50 -2.52 -3.26
CA ILE A 127 12.95 -2.73 -3.32
C ILE A 127 13.39 -3.68 -2.20
N PHE A 128 12.92 -3.49 -0.96
CA PHE A 128 13.24 -4.40 0.15
C PHE A 128 12.75 -5.82 -0.12
N HIS A 129 11.53 -5.99 -0.62
CA HIS A 129 10.96 -7.29 -0.94
C HIS A 129 11.75 -8.02 -2.03
N GLU A 130 12.01 -7.36 -3.16
CA GLU A 130 12.67 -7.95 -4.32
C GLU A 130 14.13 -8.33 -4.04
N ASN A 131 14.84 -7.55 -3.21
CA ASN A 131 16.25 -7.80 -2.89
C ASN A 131 16.47 -8.76 -1.72
N LEU A 132 15.45 -9.03 -0.91
CA LEU A 132 15.55 -9.93 0.25
C LEU A 132 14.76 -11.23 0.09
N GLY A 133 14.07 -11.42 -1.03
CA GLY A 133 13.25 -12.59 -1.30
C GLY A 133 12.21 -12.83 -0.19
N GLY A 134 12.14 -14.08 0.29
CA GLY A 134 11.15 -14.48 1.30
C GLY A 134 11.33 -13.86 2.70
N VAL A 135 12.40 -13.10 2.95
CA VAL A 135 12.68 -12.48 4.26
C VAL A 135 11.67 -11.39 4.61
N LEU A 136 11.23 -10.61 3.62
CA LEU A 136 10.14 -9.65 3.76
C LEU A 136 8.96 -10.14 2.89
N PRO A 137 8.08 -11.01 3.41
CA PRO A 137 7.06 -11.69 2.62
C PRO A 137 5.84 -10.81 2.42
N ILE A 138 6.00 -9.71 1.67
CA ILE A 138 4.93 -8.74 1.41
C ILE A 138 4.30 -8.90 0.04
N ASP A 139 2.99 -8.61 -0.03
CA ASP A 139 2.26 -8.37 -1.27
C ASP A 139 1.77 -6.92 -1.26
N LEU A 140 1.87 -6.23 -2.40
CA LEU A 140 1.45 -4.84 -2.57
C LEU A 140 0.34 -4.74 -3.61
N ASP A 141 -0.69 -3.93 -3.37
CA ASP A 141 -1.69 -3.60 -4.38
C ASP A 141 -2.19 -2.17 -4.22
N ARG A 142 -2.60 -1.57 -5.34
CA ARG A 142 -3.27 -0.26 -5.37
C ARG A 142 -4.71 -0.41 -5.85
N ASN A 143 -5.57 0.41 -5.29
CA ASN A 143 -6.92 0.56 -5.81
C ASN A 143 -6.90 1.52 -7.00
N THR A 144 -6.59 1.02 -8.19
CA THR A 144 -6.78 1.80 -9.42
C THR A 144 -8.28 1.97 -9.67
N ARG A 145 -8.72 3.21 -9.94
CA ARG A 145 -10.08 3.48 -10.43
C ARG A 145 -10.24 2.83 -11.80
N ASP A 146 -10.58 1.54 -11.84
CA ASP A 146 -11.11 0.91 -13.03
C ASP A 146 -12.33 1.74 -13.45
N GLN A 147 -12.34 2.25 -14.69
CA GLN A 147 -13.34 3.16 -15.26
C GLN A 147 -14.76 2.55 -15.41
N GLY A 148 -15.21 1.72 -14.45
CA GLY A 148 -16.48 1.01 -14.56
C GLY A 148 -17.13 0.50 -13.27
N THR A 149 -16.66 0.80 -12.06
CA THR A 149 -17.38 0.31 -10.85
C THR A 149 -17.39 1.28 -9.66
N THR A 150 -18.53 1.96 -9.48
CA THR A 150 -18.76 3.08 -8.56
C THR A 150 -19.01 2.71 -7.08
N THR A 151 -18.93 1.44 -6.66
CA THR A 151 -19.23 1.04 -5.25
C THR A 151 -18.08 0.42 -4.46
N ILE A 152 -16.95 0.03 -5.08
CA ILE A 152 -15.81 -0.61 -4.37
C ILE A 152 -14.54 0.22 -4.46
N GLY A 153 -14.37 1.03 -5.51
CA GLY A 153 -13.39 2.12 -5.50
C GLY A 153 -13.50 2.97 -4.22
N THR A 154 -14.71 3.08 -3.66
CA THR A 154 -15.01 3.81 -2.43
C THR A 154 -14.84 3.00 -1.13
N LYS A 155 -14.69 1.66 -1.18
CA LYS A 155 -14.57 0.81 0.03
C LYS A 155 -13.17 0.29 0.28
N ARG A 156 -12.37 0.16 -0.77
CA ARG A 156 -10.99 -0.31 -0.68
C ARG A 156 -10.05 0.89 -0.50
N PRO A 157 -9.11 0.85 0.45
CA PRO A 157 -8.04 1.84 0.56
C PRO A 157 -7.22 1.95 -0.73
N ASP A 158 -6.63 3.11 -0.99
CA ASP A 158 -5.85 3.38 -2.21
C ASP A 158 -4.57 2.54 -2.30
N PHE A 159 -3.97 2.24 -1.16
CA PHE A 159 -2.77 1.41 -1.02
C PHE A 159 -3.00 0.32 0.02
N LEU A 160 -2.53 -0.89 -0.28
CA LEU A 160 -2.61 -2.06 0.59
C LEU A 160 -1.30 -2.85 0.55
N CYS A 161 -0.87 -3.30 1.71
CA CYS A 161 0.32 -4.10 1.92
C CYS A 161 0.00 -5.23 2.91
N TRP A 162 0.06 -6.47 2.41
CA TRP A 162 -0.12 -7.67 3.21
C TRP A 162 1.23 -8.28 3.54
N ALA A 163 1.31 -8.99 4.66
CA ALA A 163 2.35 -9.99 4.88
C ALA A 163 1.68 -11.30 5.28
N ASN A 164 2.06 -12.42 4.64
CA ASN A 164 1.43 -13.72 4.88
C ASN A 164 -0.11 -13.63 4.92
N ASN A 165 -0.70 -12.92 3.94
CA ASN A 165 -2.14 -12.65 3.81
C ASN A 165 -2.79 -11.74 4.89
N VAL A 166 -2.11 -11.34 5.96
CA VAL A 166 -2.65 -10.33 6.91
C VAL A 166 -2.39 -8.94 6.36
N LEU A 167 -3.43 -8.09 6.33
CA LEU A 167 -3.30 -6.69 5.95
C LEU A 167 -2.65 -5.90 7.09
N LEU A 168 -1.36 -5.57 6.96
CA LEU A 168 -0.61 -4.89 8.02
C LEU A 168 -0.44 -3.39 7.79
N PHE A 169 -0.48 -2.96 6.52
CA PHE A 169 -0.26 -1.57 6.17
C PHE A 169 -1.17 -1.11 5.03
N LYS A 170 -1.83 0.04 5.19
CA LYS A 170 -2.73 0.61 4.17
C LYS A 170 -2.64 2.14 4.09
N GLY A 171 -3.10 2.69 2.96
CA GLY A 171 -3.08 4.12 2.70
C GLY A 171 -4.37 4.65 2.09
N GLU A 172 -4.69 5.90 2.40
CA GLU A 172 -5.77 6.66 1.78
C GLU A 172 -5.26 8.02 1.31
N GLU A 173 -5.61 8.41 0.09
CA GLU A 173 -5.01 9.53 -0.61
C GLU A 173 -6.06 10.46 -1.22
N LYS A 174 -5.87 11.79 -1.11
CA LYS A 174 -6.75 12.79 -1.71
C LYS A 174 -5.94 13.86 -2.45
N ALA A 175 -6.43 14.35 -3.58
CA ALA A 175 -5.65 15.24 -4.42
C ALA A 175 -5.25 16.58 -3.74
N VAL A 176 -6.13 17.13 -2.89
CA VAL A 176 -5.97 18.49 -2.34
C VAL A 176 -5.73 18.48 -0.83
N ASN A 177 -4.85 19.38 -0.36
CA ASN A 177 -4.51 19.52 1.07
C ASN A 177 -5.72 19.71 2.00
N ALA A 178 -6.78 20.36 1.51
CA ALA A 178 -8.01 20.61 2.26
C ALA A 178 -8.79 19.32 2.58
N ASP A 179 -8.61 18.27 1.77
CA ASP A 179 -9.27 16.97 1.93
C ASP A 179 -8.49 16.03 2.86
N PHE A 180 -7.44 16.52 3.55
CA PHE A 180 -6.72 15.71 4.52
C PHE A 180 -7.62 15.10 5.61
N PRO A 181 -8.56 15.84 6.24
CA PRO A 181 -9.51 15.25 7.19
C PRO A 181 -10.38 14.15 6.55
N LYS A 182 -10.75 14.31 5.28
CA LYS A 182 -11.51 13.30 4.54
C LYS A 182 -10.70 12.02 4.34
N ALA A 183 -9.40 12.14 3.99
CA ALA A 183 -8.49 11.00 3.90
C ALA A 183 -8.40 10.25 5.24
N VAL A 184 -8.31 10.97 6.36
CA VAL A 184 -8.27 10.37 7.71
C VAL A 184 -9.58 9.66 8.04
N ASN A 185 -10.74 10.26 7.78
CA ASN A 185 -12.04 9.64 8.05
C ASN A 185 -12.24 8.36 7.22
N GLU A 186 -11.93 8.40 5.92
CA GLU A 186 -12.03 7.23 5.05
C GLU A 186 -11.05 6.11 5.48
N LEU A 187 -9.90 6.48 6.05
CA LEU A 187 -8.99 5.52 6.66
C LEU A 187 -9.57 4.85 7.90
N GLU A 188 -10.35 5.57 8.71
CA GLU A 188 -11.02 4.98 9.87
C GLU A 188 -12.20 4.10 9.46
N GLU A 189 -12.93 4.42 8.40
CA GLU A 189 -14.10 3.66 7.96
C GLU A 189 -13.75 2.35 7.23
N LYS A 190 -12.71 2.36 6.39
CA LYS A 190 -12.34 1.22 5.53
C LYS A 190 -11.50 0.20 6.29
N PHE A 191 -11.95 -1.05 6.36
CA PHE A 191 -11.19 -2.19 6.94
C PHE A 191 -10.77 -2.00 8.41
N ASN A 192 -11.67 -1.51 9.24
CA ASN A 192 -11.44 -1.25 10.67
C ASN A 192 -11.90 -2.39 11.61
N LYS A 193 -12.44 -3.49 11.08
CA LYS A 193 -12.91 -4.63 11.88
C LYS A 193 -11.82 -5.67 12.03
N PHE A 194 -11.31 -5.83 13.24
CA PHE A 194 -10.26 -6.80 13.58
C PHE A 194 -10.87 -8.14 13.97
N ASP A 195 -11.37 -8.86 12.96
CA ASP A 195 -11.79 -10.25 13.13
C ASP A 195 -10.57 -11.18 13.12
N PRO A 196 -10.43 -12.13 14.07
CA PRO A 196 -9.36 -13.13 14.06
C PRO A 196 -9.23 -13.90 12.74
N MET A 197 -10.32 -14.05 11.97
CA MET A 197 -10.30 -14.65 10.64
C MET A 197 -9.41 -13.91 9.63
N TYR A 198 -9.27 -12.58 9.78
CA TYR A 198 -8.49 -11.72 8.89
C TYR A 198 -7.13 -11.33 9.48
N PHE A 199 -7.02 -11.25 10.80
CA PHE A 199 -5.84 -10.69 11.49
C PHE A 199 -5.15 -11.65 12.45
N GLY A 200 -5.73 -12.82 12.73
CA GLY A 200 -5.22 -13.74 13.74
C GLY A 200 -5.12 -13.04 15.10
N ASN A 201 -3.91 -13.01 15.66
CA ASN A 201 -3.62 -12.36 16.94
C ASN A 201 -3.15 -10.89 16.80
N ILE A 202 -3.01 -10.38 15.57
CA ILE A 202 -2.57 -9.00 15.34
C ILE A 202 -3.72 -8.05 15.68
N GLN A 203 -3.48 -7.13 16.62
CA GLN A 203 -4.47 -6.16 17.09
C GLN A 203 -4.10 -4.72 16.72
N PHE A 204 -3.37 -4.55 15.62
CA PHE A 204 -3.09 -3.23 15.07
C PHE A 204 -2.99 -3.30 13.55
N MET A 205 -3.22 -2.16 12.89
CA MET A 205 -2.91 -1.99 11.47
C MET A 205 -2.25 -0.64 11.31
N ILE A 206 -1.04 -0.60 10.76
CA ILE A 206 -0.37 0.65 10.44
C ILE A 206 -1.06 1.26 9.24
N CYS A 207 -1.15 2.57 9.18
CA CYS A 207 -1.75 3.23 8.04
C CYS A 207 -1.19 4.63 7.81
N TYR A 208 -1.46 5.19 6.64
CA TYR A 208 -1.19 6.60 6.36
C TYR A 208 -2.39 7.28 5.71
N ALA A 209 -2.53 8.57 5.98
CA ALA A 209 -3.37 9.47 5.19
C ALA A 209 -2.47 10.44 4.45
N ALA A 210 -2.72 10.66 3.17
CA ALA A 210 -2.08 11.70 2.40
C ALA A 210 -3.12 12.58 1.69
N ALA A 211 -2.89 13.89 1.68
CA ALA A 211 -3.69 14.78 0.85
C ALA A 211 -2.85 15.94 0.34
N GLY A 212 -2.78 16.11 -0.98
CA GLY A 212 -1.82 17.00 -1.63
C GLY A 212 -0.39 16.74 -1.15
N THR A 213 0.22 17.69 -0.45
CA THR A 213 1.59 17.57 0.06
C THR A 213 1.66 17.02 1.49
N ARG A 214 0.51 16.95 2.18
CA ARG A 214 0.44 16.54 3.58
C ARG A 214 0.38 15.03 3.70
N LEU A 215 1.17 14.47 4.61
CA LEU A 215 1.16 13.05 4.92
C LEU A 215 1.25 12.83 6.42
N ARG A 216 0.56 11.83 6.96
CA ARG A 216 0.72 11.41 8.36
C ARG A 216 0.52 9.91 8.50
N PHE A 217 1.31 9.30 9.38
CA PHE A 217 1.16 7.90 9.76
C PHE A 217 0.31 7.75 11.01
N PHE A 218 -0.49 6.68 11.02
CA PHE A 218 -1.40 6.30 12.10
C PHE A 218 -1.31 4.78 12.33
N ALA A 219 -1.90 4.33 13.44
CA ALA A 219 -2.31 2.95 13.63
C ALA A 219 -3.79 2.90 13.96
N ILE A 220 -4.49 1.88 13.48
CA ILE A 220 -5.84 1.52 13.96
C ILE A 220 -5.67 0.54 15.12
N ASP A 221 -6.22 0.88 16.27
CA ASP A 221 -6.25 0.01 17.45
C ASP A 221 -7.30 -1.09 17.29
N GLY A 222 -6.83 -2.33 17.19
CA GLY A 222 -7.61 -3.56 17.05
C GLY A 222 -8.19 -4.11 18.35
N SER A 223 -7.80 -3.55 19.51
CA SER A 223 -8.22 -4.08 20.80
C SER A 223 -9.73 -3.88 21.06
N SER A 224 -10.33 -4.82 21.79
CA SER A 224 -11.77 -4.81 22.10
C SER A 224 -12.19 -3.74 23.11
N ASN A 225 -11.24 -3.01 23.69
CA ASN A 225 -11.47 -2.18 24.88
C ASN A 225 -11.33 -0.66 24.60
N THR A 226 -11.51 -0.24 23.35
CA THR A 226 -11.40 1.17 23.00
C THR A 226 -12.69 1.90 23.36
N ASN A 227 -12.76 2.46 24.57
CA ASN A 227 -13.78 3.47 24.95
C ASN A 227 -13.57 4.82 24.23
N SER A 228 -12.57 4.92 23.35
CA SER A 228 -12.27 6.11 22.57
C SER A 228 -13.23 6.28 21.39
N PRO A 229 -13.66 7.52 21.08
CA PRO A 229 -14.51 7.81 19.92
C PRO A 229 -13.81 7.55 18.58
N SER A 230 -12.47 7.51 18.55
CA SER A 230 -11.68 7.11 17.39
C SER A 230 -10.68 6.02 17.77
N ARG A 231 -10.51 5.04 16.88
CA ARG A 231 -9.53 3.95 17.00
C ARG A 231 -8.20 4.31 16.35
N LEU A 232 -8.10 5.48 15.71
CA LEU A 232 -6.87 5.95 15.09
C LEU A 232 -5.94 6.60 16.12
N ILE A 233 -4.70 6.13 16.15
CA ILE A 233 -3.61 6.69 16.95
C ILE A 233 -2.58 7.29 16.00
N ALA A 234 -2.27 8.57 16.15
CA ALA A 234 -1.24 9.21 15.34
C ALA A 234 0.15 8.69 15.74
N LEU A 235 0.91 8.17 14.77
CA LEU A 235 2.27 7.64 15.00
C LEU A 235 3.37 8.64 14.61
N SER A 236 3.03 9.64 13.79
CA SER A 236 3.96 10.69 13.34
C SER A 236 3.35 12.08 13.49
N ASN A 237 4.17 13.11 13.35
CA ASN A 237 3.70 14.45 13.02
C ASN A 237 3.15 14.48 11.58
N GLN A 238 2.45 15.57 11.23
CA GLN A 238 2.09 15.81 9.83
C GLN A 238 3.33 16.28 9.06
N LEU A 239 3.67 15.54 8.01
CA LEU A 239 4.86 15.69 7.19
C LEU A 239 4.50 16.35 5.85
N ASP A 240 5.39 17.16 5.30
CA ASP A 240 5.24 17.79 3.99
C ASP A 240 6.19 17.15 2.96
N ILE A 241 5.60 16.37 2.03
CA ILE A 241 6.33 15.61 0.99
C ILE A 241 7.19 16.52 0.09
N ASN A 242 6.88 17.83 0.00
CA ASN A 242 7.71 18.76 -0.77
C ASN A 242 9.06 19.03 -0.10
N THR A 243 9.16 18.88 1.22
CA THR A 243 10.40 19.16 1.94
C THR A 243 11.34 17.96 1.91
N ARG A 244 12.62 18.21 1.63
CA ARG A 244 13.65 17.14 1.61
C ARG A 244 13.77 16.42 2.95
N ARG A 245 13.66 17.18 4.04
CA ARG A 245 13.77 16.65 5.40
C ARG A 245 12.63 15.68 5.69
N ASP A 246 11.39 16.07 5.42
CA ASP A 246 10.26 15.20 5.68
C ASP A 246 10.24 14.00 4.74
N ARG A 247 10.72 14.13 3.49
CA ARG A 247 10.90 12.97 2.62
C ARG A 247 11.81 11.91 3.24
N ILE A 248 12.93 12.33 3.81
CA ILE A 248 13.83 11.42 4.52
C ILE A 248 13.17 10.86 5.78
N SER A 249 12.45 11.68 6.55
CA SER A 249 11.69 11.21 7.72
C SER A 249 10.64 10.14 7.33
N ILE A 250 9.92 10.33 6.23
CA ILE A 250 8.94 9.36 5.70
C ILE A 250 9.66 8.06 5.34
N LEU A 251 10.79 8.15 4.64
CA LEU A 251 11.56 6.96 4.26
C LEU A 251 12.09 6.20 5.48
N CYS A 252 12.58 6.89 6.52
CA CYS A 252 12.97 6.27 7.79
C CYS A 252 11.78 5.54 8.45
N ILE A 253 10.59 6.17 8.46
CA ILE A 253 9.36 5.53 8.95
C ILE A 253 9.03 4.28 8.12
N VAL A 254 9.14 4.33 6.80
CA VAL A 254 8.88 3.17 5.91
C VAL A 254 9.86 2.03 6.17
N VAL A 255 11.15 2.32 6.43
CA VAL A 255 12.11 1.31 6.89
C VAL A 255 11.66 0.68 8.21
N ASN A 256 11.23 1.48 9.18
CA ASN A 256 10.71 0.95 10.45
C ASN A 256 9.41 0.15 10.29
N ILE A 257 8.53 0.52 9.35
CA ILE A 257 7.36 -0.29 8.99
C ILE A 257 7.80 -1.64 8.42
N ALA A 258 8.79 -1.68 7.53
CA ALA A 258 9.34 -2.93 7.01
C ALA A 258 9.94 -3.80 8.13
N ARG A 259 10.64 -3.19 9.09
CA ARG A 259 11.16 -3.89 10.29
C ARG A 259 10.04 -4.48 11.13
N ILE A 260 8.96 -3.73 11.37
CA ILE A 260 7.78 -4.22 12.10
C ILE A 260 7.16 -5.41 11.35
N ILE A 261 6.91 -5.27 10.05
CA ILE A 261 6.32 -6.32 9.21
C ILE A 261 7.18 -7.59 9.24
N ARG A 262 8.50 -7.47 9.06
CA ARG A 262 9.45 -8.59 9.16
C ARG A 262 9.41 -9.26 10.53
N THR A 263 9.22 -8.49 11.59
CA THR A 263 9.18 -9.03 12.96
C THR A 263 7.90 -9.84 13.20
N VAL A 264 6.74 -9.32 12.77
CA VAL A 264 5.46 -9.98 13.01
C VAL A 264 5.13 -11.08 12.02
N SER A 265 5.72 -11.09 10.82
CA SER A 265 5.40 -12.06 9.76
C SER A 265 5.56 -13.52 10.21
N ASN A 266 6.54 -13.79 11.07
CA ASN A 266 6.81 -15.11 11.65
C ASN A 266 5.77 -15.59 12.67
N THR A 267 4.89 -14.71 13.12
CA THR A 267 3.84 -15.01 14.12
C THR A 267 2.45 -15.18 13.48
N ILE A 268 2.34 -14.97 12.18
CA ILE A 268 1.06 -14.99 11.45
C ILE A 268 0.63 -16.46 11.23
N PRO A 269 -0.61 -16.83 11.60
CA PRO A 269 -1.15 -18.16 11.30
C PRO A 269 -1.23 -18.45 9.80
N ALA A 270 -1.08 -19.71 9.39
CA ALA A 270 -1.17 -20.10 7.98
C ALA A 270 -2.57 -19.90 7.37
N MET A 271 -3.63 -19.98 8.18
CA MET A 271 -5.03 -19.92 7.72
C MET A 271 -5.61 -18.51 7.92
N ILE A 272 -5.06 -17.52 7.22
CA ILE A 272 -5.61 -16.16 7.18
C ILE A 272 -6.36 -15.92 5.87
N VAL A 273 -7.55 -15.34 6.00
CA VAL A 273 -8.32 -14.88 4.84
C VAL A 273 -7.88 -13.46 4.47
N PRO A 274 -7.35 -13.22 3.26
CA PRO A 274 -6.71 -11.95 2.94
C PRO A 274 -7.73 -10.86 2.64
N LEU A 275 -8.01 -10.04 3.65
CA LEU A 275 -8.91 -8.89 3.56
C LEU A 275 -8.44 -7.91 2.48
N GLY A 276 -9.32 -7.59 1.53
CA GLY A 276 -9.08 -6.63 0.47
C GLY A 276 -8.15 -7.10 -0.66
N LYS A 277 -7.61 -8.33 -0.60
CA LYS A 277 -6.76 -8.90 -1.66
C LYS A 277 -7.63 -9.48 -2.77
N ARG A 278 -7.24 -9.23 -4.02
CA ARG A 278 -7.92 -9.77 -5.20
C ARG A 278 -7.41 -11.19 -5.46
N LEU A 279 -8.22 -12.18 -5.08
CA LEU A 279 -7.92 -13.59 -5.28
C LEU A 279 -8.34 -14.02 -6.68
N LYS A 280 -7.37 -14.26 -7.56
CA LYS A 280 -7.60 -14.72 -8.92
C LYS A 280 -7.69 -16.25 -8.95
N THR A 281 -8.78 -16.76 -9.51
CA THR A 281 -8.92 -18.16 -9.93
C THR A 281 -8.81 -18.24 -11.46
N GLU A 282 -8.82 -19.44 -12.03
CA GLU A 282 -8.80 -19.61 -13.50
C GLU A 282 -9.91 -18.82 -14.21
N ARG A 283 -11.09 -18.70 -13.58
CA ARG A 283 -12.31 -18.17 -14.23
C ARG A 283 -12.92 -16.96 -13.55
N SER A 284 -12.43 -16.59 -12.36
CA SER A 284 -13.03 -15.52 -11.56
C SER A 284 -12.02 -14.78 -10.71
N MET A 285 -12.43 -13.63 -10.19
CA MET A 285 -11.71 -12.88 -9.18
C MET A 285 -12.63 -12.65 -7.99
N ILE A 286 -12.14 -12.94 -6.79
CA ILE A 286 -12.88 -12.79 -5.54
C ILE A 286 -12.15 -11.77 -4.67
N THR A 287 -12.88 -10.83 -4.07
CA THR A 287 -12.32 -9.87 -3.09
C THR A 287 -13.20 -9.83 -1.85
N ILE A 288 -12.61 -10.02 -0.68
CA ILE A 288 -13.31 -10.00 0.61
C ILE A 288 -13.15 -8.60 1.22
N LEU A 289 -14.25 -7.92 1.56
CA LEU A 289 -14.27 -6.50 1.96
C LEU A 289 -14.66 -6.27 3.43
N GLY A 290 -14.61 -7.33 4.25
CA GLY A 290 -14.88 -7.30 5.69
C GLY A 290 -16.37 -7.42 6.04
N ASP A 291 -17.25 -6.87 5.21
CA ASP A 291 -18.71 -6.93 5.38
C ASP A 291 -19.46 -7.48 4.14
N SER A 292 -18.70 -7.91 3.14
CA SER A 292 -19.20 -8.36 1.85
C SER A 292 -18.11 -9.07 1.05
N VAL A 293 -18.52 -9.83 0.04
CA VAL A 293 -17.64 -10.48 -0.93
C VAL A 293 -17.98 -10.01 -2.33
N GLU A 294 -17.01 -9.43 -3.04
CA GLU A 294 -17.14 -9.17 -4.46
C GLU A 294 -16.68 -10.39 -5.25
N LYS A 295 -17.49 -10.82 -6.21
CA LYS A 295 -17.08 -11.78 -7.24
C LYS A 295 -17.18 -11.13 -8.61
N ARG A 296 -16.09 -11.23 -9.38
CA ARG A 296 -15.99 -10.84 -10.79
C ARG A 296 -15.75 -12.07 -11.66
N VAL A 297 -16.44 -12.17 -12.78
CA VAL A 297 -16.35 -13.31 -13.71
C VAL A 297 -16.42 -12.77 -15.13
N SER A 298 -15.56 -13.26 -16.04
CA SER A 298 -15.74 -12.99 -17.47
C SER A 298 -17.07 -13.59 -17.93
N VAL A 299 -17.84 -12.87 -18.74
CA VAL A 299 -19.17 -13.35 -19.19
C VAL A 299 -19.09 -14.67 -19.98
N GLU A 300 -17.94 -14.96 -20.59
CA GLU A 300 -17.68 -16.22 -21.30
C GLU A 300 -17.71 -17.44 -20.37
N TYR A 301 -17.43 -17.24 -19.07
CA TYR A 301 -17.42 -18.29 -18.06
C TYR A 301 -18.71 -18.38 -17.24
N LEU A 302 -19.72 -17.56 -17.54
CA LEU A 302 -21.03 -17.67 -16.87
C LEU A 302 -21.79 -18.91 -17.38
N PRO A 303 -22.44 -19.67 -16.48
CA PRO A 303 -23.20 -20.86 -16.86
C PRO A 303 -24.57 -20.50 -17.50
N PHE A 304 -25.12 -21.46 -18.25
CA PHE A 304 -26.47 -21.50 -18.86
C PHE A 304 -26.73 -20.57 -20.08
N ALA A 305 -27.40 -21.09 -21.13
CA ALA A 305 -28.09 -20.48 -22.29
C ALA A 305 -27.36 -19.51 -23.27
N GLU A 306 -27.94 -19.36 -24.47
CA GLU A 306 -27.36 -18.81 -25.72
C GLU A 306 -27.14 -17.27 -25.74
N ASN A 307 -27.83 -16.50 -24.89
CA ASN A 307 -27.77 -15.04 -24.84
C ASN A 307 -27.41 -14.52 -23.43
N LEU A 308 -26.54 -13.50 -23.37
CA LEU A 308 -26.07 -12.83 -22.17
C LEU A 308 -27.18 -12.20 -21.30
N ASN A 309 -28.22 -11.62 -21.90
CA ASN A 309 -29.28 -10.97 -21.12
C ASN A 309 -30.09 -11.98 -20.31
N ASP A 310 -30.39 -13.15 -20.89
CA ASP A 310 -31.10 -14.22 -20.21
C ASP A 310 -30.25 -14.81 -19.08
N ARG A 311 -28.92 -14.91 -19.28
CA ARG A 311 -27.97 -15.31 -18.22
C ARG A 311 -28.04 -14.42 -17.00
N ILE A 312 -27.97 -13.10 -17.19
CA ILE A 312 -28.03 -12.14 -16.09
C ILE A 312 -29.38 -12.22 -15.40
N ASN A 313 -30.47 -12.26 -16.17
CA ASN A 313 -31.82 -12.33 -15.62
C ASN A 313 -32.03 -13.59 -14.78
N PHE A 314 -31.52 -14.74 -15.23
CA PHE A 314 -31.55 -15.98 -14.46
C PHE A 314 -30.79 -15.84 -13.15
N LEU A 315 -29.54 -15.36 -13.19
CA LEU A 315 -28.71 -15.18 -11.98
C LEU A 315 -29.34 -14.18 -11.01
N SER A 316 -29.87 -13.06 -11.50
CA SER A 316 -30.57 -12.07 -10.68
C SER A 316 -31.80 -12.69 -9.98
N LYS A 317 -32.62 -13.46 -10.71
CA LYS A 317 -33.75 -14.18 -10.11
C LYS A 317 -33.30 -15.17 -9.04
N LEU A 318 -32.20 -15.89 -9.25
CA LEU A 318 -31.66 -16.83 -8.27
C LEU A 318 -31.28 -16.13 -6.96
N TYR A 319 -30.63 -14.97 -7.01
CA TYR A 319 -30.30 -14.21 -5.81
C TYR A 319 -31.54 -13.62 -5.12
N GLU A 320 -32.52 -13.13 -5.87
CA GLU A 320 -33.78 -12.64 -5.29
C GLU A 320 -34.54 -13.76 -4.57
N HIS A 321 -34.56 -14.98 -5.11
CA HIS A 321 -35.16 -16.14 -4.43
C HIS A 321 -34.37 -16.55 -3.18
N ALA A 322 -33.04 -16.47 -3.21
CA ALA A 322 -32.19 -16.79 -2.05
C ALA A 322 -32.30 -15.78 -0.90
N LYS A 323 -32.82 -14.58 -1.17
CA LYS A 323 -32.91 -13.48 -0.21
C LYS A 323 -33.72 -13.88 1.02
N GLY A 324 -33.16 -13.64 2.21
CA GLY A 324 -33.78 -13.97 3.50
C GLY A 324 -33.67 -15.44 3.91
N HIS A 325 -33.15 -16.32 3.04
CA HIS A 325 -32.98 -17.74 3.35
C HIS A 325 -31.60 -17.99 3.99
N THR A 326 -31.58 -18.37 5.26
CA THR A 326 -30.35 -18.68 6.00
C THR A 326 -29.54 -19.78 5.33
N GLY A 327 -28.22 -19.61 5.25
CA GLY A 327 -27.31 -20.58 4.63
C GLY A 327 -27.13 -20.40 3.12
N LEU A 328 -27.97 -19.59 2.46
CA LEU A 328 -27.77 -19.21 1.06
C LEU A 328 -27.02 -17.88 0.93
N ALA A 329 -26.30 -17.71 -0.17
CA ALA A 329 -25.62 -16.47 -0.50
C ALA A 329 -26.63 -15.32 -0.62
N GLN A 330 -26.47 -14.31 0.23
CA GLN A 330 -27.30 -13.12 0.22
C GLN A 330 -26.68 -12.10 -0.74
N VAL A 331 -27.51 -11.45 -1.56
CA VAL A 331 -27.03 -10.40 -2.45
C VAL A 331 -27.14 -9.04 -1.77
N LYS A 332 -26.03 -8.30 -1.75
CA LYS A 332 -25.96 -6.92 -1.25
C LYS A 332 -26.11 -5.90 -2.37
N GLU A 333 -25.49 -6.17 -3.53
CA GLU A 333 -25.69 -5.40 -4.76
C GLU A 333 -26.05 -6.34 -5.91
N SER A 334 -27.17 -6.06 -6.60
CA SER A 334 -27.65 -6.89 -7.69
C SER A 334 -26.61 -7.08 -8.79
N PRO A 335 -26.62 -8.23 -9.48
CA PRO A 335 -25.67 -8.51 -10.54
C PRO A 335 -25.67 -7.46 -11.65
N ARG A 336 -24.47 -7.11 -12.14
CA ARG A 336 -24.29 -6.17 -13.26
C ARG A 336 -23.14 -6.59 -14.16
N ILE A 337 -23.16 -6.09 -15.39
CA ILE A 337 -22.09 -6.29 -16.36
C ILE A 337 -21.39 -4.95 -16.62
N SER A 338 -20.06 -4.97 -16.56
CA SER A 338 -19.25 -3.81 -16.94
C SER A 338 -19.14 -3.69 -18.47
N ARG A 339 -18.69 -2.52 -18.94
CA ARG A 339 -18.41 -2.30 -20.38
C ARG A 339 -17.37 -3.28 -20.95
N GLN A 340 -16.53 -3.86 -20.10
CA GLN A 340 -15.51 -4.85 -20.46
C GLN A 340 -16.04 -6.29 -20.42
N ALA A 341 -17.37 -6.48 -20.44
CA ALA A 341 -17.98 -7.80 -20.40
C ALA A 341 -17.57 -8.61 -19.15
N ILE A 342 -17.46 -7.93 -18.01
CA ILE A 342 -17.20 -8.55 -16.70
C ILE A 342 -18.49 -8.53 -15.91
N TYR A 343 -18.97 -9.72 -15.56
CA TYR A 343 -20.03 -9.90 -14.59
C TYR A 343 -19.51 -9.61 -13.18
N LYS A 344 -20.29 -8.85 -12.41
CA LYS A 344 -19.99 -8.50 -11.02
C LYS A 344 -21.23 -8.72 -10.16
N VAL A 345 -21.02 -9.31 -8.99
CA VAL A 345 -22.00 -9.39 -7.89
C VAL A 345 -21.31 -9.09 -6.57
N VAL A 346 -22.04 -8.47 -5.63
CA VAL A 346 -21.59 -8.26 -4.26
C VAL A 346 -22.54 -9.02 -3.34
N LEU A 347 -21.97 -9.93 -2.57
CA LEU A 347 -22.66 -10.76 -1.60
C LEU A 347 -22.50 -10.16 -0.20
#